data_AF-R7N7Q1-F1
#
_entry.id   AF-R7N7Q1-F1
#
_cell.length_a   1.000
_cell.length_b   1.000
_cell.length_c   1.000
_cell.angle_alpha   90.00
_cell.angle_beta   90.00
_cell.angle_gamma   90.00
#
_symmetry.space_group_name_H-M   'P 1'
#
loop_
_entity.id
_entity.type
_entity.pdbx_description
1 polymer ?
#
loop_
_entity_poly.entity_id
_entity_poly.type
_entity_poly.pdbx_seq_one_letter_code
_entity_poly.pdbx_strand_id
1 'polypeptide(L)'
;MELGERIKKRRKELGISVDFVAKELGVSVSTVYRYEDSSIEKIPVHVFDSLCRILQTTPTRLMGNEVDEDTILPENFGSPQEAMEFILKLPTLAAYGGYDLDKLDDRKIMEFANEILQQLKLVSYKYK
;
A
#
# COMPACT_ATOMS: atom_id res chain seq x y z
N MET A 1 9.44 -8.89 -0.68
CA MET A 1 8.63 -10.11 -0.92
C MET A 1 7.85 -9.85 -2.19
N GLU A 2 7.96 -10.74 -3.17
CA GLU A 2 7.26 -10.63 -4.45
C GLU A 2 5.80 -11.10 -4.35
N LEU A 3 4.98 -10.84 -5.38
CA LEU A 3 3.58 -11.27 -5.42
C LEU A 3 3.42 -12.79 -5.21
N GLY A 4 4.21 -13.59 -5.93
CA GLY A 4 4.13 -15.05 -5.84
C GLY A 4 4.47 -15.58 -4.44
N GLU A 5 5.48 -14.99 -3.81
CA GLU A 5 5.86 -15.35 -2.43
C GLU A 5 4.73 -15.04 -1.44
N ARG A 6 4.04 -13.90 -1.60
CA ARG A 6 2.85 -13.54 -0.80
C ARG A 6 1.71 -14.52 -0.97
N ILE A 7 1.40 -14.91 -2.21
CA ILE A 7 0.38 -15.92 -2.54
C ILE A 7 0.70 -17.23 -1.81
N LYS A 8 1.94 -17.73 -1.95
CA LYS A 8 2.40 -18.96 -1.34
C LYS A 8 2.35 -18.91 0.19
N LYS A 9 2.81 -17.80 0.77
CA LYS A 9 2.79 -17.58 2.22
C LYS A 9 1.36 -17.63 2.74
N ARG A 10 0.45 -16.87 2.13
CA ARG A 10 -0.96 -16.79 2.54
C ARG A 10 -1.67 -18.14 2.40
N ARG A 11 -1.42 -18.87 1.31
CA ARG A 11 -1.96 -20.22 1.11
C ARG A 11 -1.55 -21.16 2.24
N LYS A 12 -0.26 -21.13 2.64
CA LYS A 12 0.27 -21.93 3.75
C LYS A 12 -0.30 -21.53 5.11
N GLU A 13 -0.48 -20.23 5.37
CA GLU A 13 -1.12 -19.73 6.60
C GLU A 13 -2.54 -20.27 6.77
N LEU A 14 -3.27 -20.41 5.67
CA LEU A 14 -4.63 -20.98 5.65
C LEU A 14 -4.66 -22.52 5.64
N GLY A 15 -3.50 -23.19 5.52
CA GLY A 15 -3.42 -24.65 5.49
C GLY A 15 -4.03 -25.31 4.25
N ILE A 16 -4.27 -24.57 3.17
CA ILE A 16 -4.89 -25.09 1.94
C ILE A 16 -3.84 -25.61 0.94
N SER A 17 -4.18 -26.68 0.22
CA SER A 17 -3.28 -27.31 -0.75
C SER A 17 -3.25 -26.55 -2.09
N VAL A 18 -2.20 -26.76 -2.88
CA VAL A 18 -2.09 -26.20 -4.24
C VAL A 18 -3.18 -26.79 -5.14
N ASP A 19 -3.47 -28.08 -5.00
CA ASP A 19 -4.54 -28.78 -5.73
C ASP A 19 -5.92 -28.16 -5.49
N PHE A 20 -6.21 -27.76 -4.24
CA PHE A 20 -7.46 -27.08 -3.91
C PHE A 20 -7.57 -25.74 -4.64
N VAL A 21 -6.52 -24.91 -4.57
CA VAL A 21 -6.49 -23.61 -5.26
C VAL A 21 -6.63 -23.79 -6.78
N ALA A 22 -5.94 -24.77 -7.36
CA ALA A 22 -6.02 -25.07 -8.78
C ALA A 22 -7.44 -25.45 -9.23
N LYS A 23 -8.10 -26.31 -8.44
CA LYS A 23 -9.48 -26.74 -8.68
C LYS A 23 -10.46 -25.56 -8.63
N GLU A 24 -10.39 -24.74 -7.59
CA GLU A 24 -11.29 -23.58 -7.42
C GLU A 24 -11.05 -22.49 -8.48
N LEU A 25 -9.81 -22.32 -8.95
CA LEU A 25 -9.48 -21.39 -10.04
C LEU A 25 -9.78 -21.93 -11.44
N GLY A 26 -10.04 -23.25 -11.58
CA GLY A 26 -10.19 -23.89 -12.89
C GLY A 26 -8.90 -23.90 -13.73
N VAL A 27 -7.73 -23.94 -13.08
CA VAL A 27 -6.41 -23.97 -13.75
C VAL A 27 -5.64 -25.24 -13.38
N SER A 28 -4.53 -25.51 -14.08
CA SER A 28 -3.66 -26.63 -13.72
C SER A 28 -2.87 -26.35 -12.44
N VAL A 29 -2.54 -27.40 -11.68
CA VAL A 29 -1.69 -27.31 -10.48
C VAL A 29 -0.35 -26.64 -10.80
N SER A 30 0.25 -26.94 -11.96
CA SER A 30 1.48 -26.29 -12.45
C SER A 30 1.31 -24.78 -12.64
N THR A 31 0.12 -24.31 -13.02
CA THR A 31 -0.15 -22.87 -13.18
C THR A 31 -0.15 -22.17 -11.82
N VAL A 32 -0.69 -22.80 -10.78
CA VAL A 32 -0.65 -22.24 -9.41
C VAL A 32 0.79 -22.17 -8.89
N TYR A 33 1.61 -23.20 -9.11
CA TYR A 33 3.04 -23.12 -8.77
C TYR A 33 3.74 -21.97 -9.49
N ARG A 34 3.43 -21.75 -10.77
CA ARG A 34 3.98 -20.64 -11.55
C ARG A 34 3.50 -19.25 -11.08
N TYR A 35 2.32 -19.16 -10.45
CA TYR A 35 1.90 -17.95 -9.74
C TYR A 35 2.71 -17.78 -8.46
N GLU A 36 2.96 -18.85 -7.71
CA GLU A 36 3.67 -18.81 -6.43
C GLU A 36 5.18 -18.58 -6.54
N ASP A 37 5.80 -18.98 -7.65
CA ASP A 37 7.23 -18.76 -7.93
C ASP A 37 7.49 -17.53 -8.81
N SER A 38 6.44 -16.80 -9.17
CA SER A 38 6.47 -15.59 -10.03
C SER A 38 6.90 -15.84 -11.48
N SER A 39 6.92 -17.09 -11.97
CA SER A 39 7.13 -17.42 -13.40
C SER A 39 6.00 -16.91 -14.31
N ILE A 40 4.83 -16.60 -13.74
CA ILE A 40 3.75 -15.85 -14.40
C ILE A 40 3.50 -14.59 -13.57
N GLU A 41 4.10 -13.47 -13.99
CA GLU A 41 3.90 -12.17 -13.34
C GLU A 41 2.51 -11.57 -13.64
N LYS A 42 1.98 -11.84 -14.85
CA LYS A 42 0.72 -11.27 -15.32
C LYS A 42 -0.43 -12.26 -15.13
N ILE A 43 -1.08 -12.17 -13.97
CA ILE A 43 -2.30 -12.92 -13.68
C ILE A 43 -3.50 -12.12 -14.22
N PRO A 44 -4.38 -12.72 -15.04
CA PRO A 44 -5.60 -12.03 -15.49
C PRO A 44 -6.45 -11.57 -14.29
N VAL A 45 -7.03 -10.37 -14.37
CA VAL A 45 -7.75 -9.72 -13.26
C VAL A 45 -8.82 -10.63 -12.65
N HIS A 46 -9.63 -11.31 -13.47
CA HIS A 46 -10.67 -12.21 -12.99
C HIS A 46 -10.13 -13.42 -12.21
N VAL A 47 -8.96 -13.96 -12.60
CA VAL A 47 -8.27 -15.04 -11.88
C VAL A 47 -7.70 -14.50 -10.58
N PHE A 48 -7.14 -13.30 -10.61
CA PHE A 48 -6.58 -12.63 -9.45
C PHE A 48 -7.64 -12.35 -8.37
N ASP A 49 -8.81 -11.86 -8.77
CA ASP A 49 -9.94 -11.63 -7.86
C ASP A 49 -10.42 -12.93 -7.21
N SER A 50 -10.50 -14.00 -8.01
CA SER A 50 -10.89 -15.33 -7.52
C SER A 50 -9.85 -15.88 -6.54
N LEU A 51 -8.56 -15.69 -6.85
CA LEU A 51 -7.46 -16.04 -5.98
C LEU A 51 -7.53 -15.28 -4.65
N CYS A 52 -7.82 -13.98 -4.65
CA CYS A 52 -8.00 -13.19 -3.44
C CYS A 52 -9.11 -13.74 -2.54
N ARG A 53 -10.24 -14.16 -3.13
CA ARG A 53 -11.37 -14.77 -2.40
C ARG A 53 -10.97 -16.10 -1.77
N ILE A 54 -10.31 -16.98 -2.54
CA ILE A 54 -9.83 -18.29 -2.05
C ILE A 54 -8.84 -18.09 -0.90
N LEU A 55 -7.93 -17.11 -1.02
CA LEU A 55 -6.91 -16.79 -0.03
C LEU A 55 -7.38 -15.87 1.10
N GLN A 56 -8.69 -15.58 1.17
CA GLN A 56 -9.31 -14.73 2.21
C GLN A 56 -8.47 -13.47 2.50
N THR A 57 -8.16 -12.73 1.45
CA THR A 57 -7.26 -11.58 1.45
C THR A 57 -7.73 -10.54 0.44
N THR A 58 -7.16 -9.34 0.50
CA THR A 58 -7.45 -8.27 -0.46
C THR A 58 -6.39 -8.21 -1.57
N PRO A 59 -6.74 -7.66 -2.75
CA PRO A 59 -5.78 -7.32 -3.79
C PRO A 59 -4.63 -6.44 -3.27
N THR A 60 -4.93 -5.46 -2.40
CA THR A 60 -3.92 -4.57 -1.81
C THR A 60 -2.91 -5.33 -0.96
N ARG A 61 -3.37 -6.24 -0.09
CA ARG A 61 -2.51 -7.09 0.72
C ARG A 61 -1.61 -8.01 -0.11
N LEU A 62 -2.17 -8.65 -1.14
CA LEU A 62 -1.40 -9.52 -2.03
C LEU A 62 -0.45 -8.74 -2.94
N MET A 63 -0.78 -7.53 -3.34
CA MET A 63 0.13 -6.68 -4.12
C MET A 63 1.21 -6.04 -3.24
N GLY A 64 1.10 -6.11 -1.91
CA GLY A 64 2.02 -5.42 -1.00
C GLY A 64 1.76 -3.91 -0.91
N ASN A 65 0.57 -3.48 -1.33
CA ASN A 65 0.06 -2.12 -1.22
C ASN A 65 -0.84 -1.95 0.02
N GLU A 66 -0.77 -2.87 0.99
CA GLU A 66 -1.36 -2.62 2.30
C GLU A 66 -0.60 -1.44 2.90
N VAL A 67 -1.32 -0.33 3.04
CA VAL A 67 -0.89 0.82 3.81
C VAL A 67 -0.93 0.33 5.26
N ASP A 68 0.21 0.28 5.94
CA ASP A 68 0.22 -0.02 7.39
C ASP A 68 -0.79 0.92 8.06
N GLU A 69 -1.56 0.44 9.05
CA GLU A 69 -2.56 1.27 9.75
C GLU A 69 -1.92 2.54 10.34
N ASP A 70 -0.62 2.49 10.66
CA ASP A 70 0.22 3.63 11.07
C ASP A 70 0.48 4.68 9.97
N THR A 71 0.09 4.40 8.72
CA THR A 71 0.34 5.25 7.53
C THR A 71 -0.96 5.88 7.01
N ILE A 72 -2.05 5.84 7.78
CA ILE A 72 -3.25 6.62 7.45
C ILE A 72 -2.95 8.09 7.76
N LEU A 73 -2.78 8.89 6.70
CA LEU A 73 -2.67 10.34 6.87
C LEU A 73 -4.01 10.91 7.35
N PRO A 74 -4.00 11.87 8.30
CA PRO A 74 -5.22 12.52 8.76
C PRO A 74 -5.87 13.33 7.64
N GLU A 75 -7.13 13.75 7.81
CA GLU A 75 -7.76 14.72 6.89
C GLU A 75 -7.18 16.14 7.09
N ASN A 76 -6.85 16.50 8.33
CA ASN A 76 -6.12 17.72 8.70
C ASN A 76 -5.36 17.47 10.02
N PHE A 77 -4.23 18.16 10.22
CA PHE A 77 -3.52 18.19 11.49
C PHE A 77 -4.24 19.07 12.51
N GLY A 78 -4.46 18.52 13.72
CA GLY A 78 -5.14 19.22 14.82
C GLY A 78 -4.18 19.89 15.80
N SER A 79 -2.88 19.59 15.71
CA SER A 79 -1.84 20.17 16.58
C SER A 79 -0.59 20.59 15.79
N PRO A 80 0.09 21.68 16.21
CA PRO A 80 1.36 22.10 15.62
C PRO A 80 2.45 21.03 15.73
N GLN A 81 2.43 20.22 16.79
CA GLN A 81 3.40 19.17 17.03
C GLN A 81 3.30 18.05 15.98
N GLU A 82 2.09 17.57 15.70
CA GLU A 82 1.86 16.57 14.64
C GLU A 82 2.21 17.12 13.25
N ALA A 83 1.80 18.38 12.98
CA ALA A 83 2.12 19.07 11.74
C ALA A 83 3.64 19.18 11.52
N MET A 84 4.37 19.51 12.58
CA MET A 84 5.83 19.60 12.57
C MET A 84 6.47 18.24 12.27
N GLU A 85 6.06 17.20 12.99
CA GLU A 85 6.57 15.85 12.81
C GLU A 85 6.36 15.36 11.37
N PHE A 86 5.19 15.65 10.79
CA PHE A 86 4.89 15.33 9.40
C PHE A 86 5.81 16.06 8.41
N ILE A 87 6.01 17.37 8.58
CA ILE A 87 6.91 18.15 7.72
C ILE A 87 8.35 17.60 7.79
N LEU A 88 8.83 17.26 9.00
CA LEU A 88 10.19 16.71 9.19
C LEU A 88 10.40 15.34 8.55
N LYS A 89 9.35 14.53 8.41
CA LYS A 89 9.39 13.25 7.69
C LYS A 89 9.48 13.42 6.17
N LEU A 90 9.38 14.64 5.63
CA LEU A 90 9.44 14.97 4.21
C LEU A 90 10.72 15.77 3.86
N PRO A 91 11.90 15.14 3.86
CA PRO A 91 13.17 15.85 3.62
C PRO A 91 13.25 16.49 2.23
N THR A 92 12.44 16.03 1.27
CA THR A 92 12.33 16.61 -0.07
C THR A 92 11.83 18.05 -0.04
N LEU A 93 10.97 18.43 0.91
CA LEU A 93 10.49 19.81 1.04
C LEU A 93 11.64 20.78 1.32
N ALA A 94 12.59 20.39 2.17
CA ALA A 94 13.75 21.19 2.48
C ALA A 94 14.65 21.36 1.25
N ALA A 95 14.73 20.34 0.39
CA ALA A 95 15.54 20.37 -0.84
C ALA A 95 15.02 21.33 -1.91
N TYR A 96 13.71 21.58 -1.98
CA TYR A 96 13.12 22.44 -3.03
C TYR A 96 13.15 23.94 -2.71
N GLY A 97 13.17 24.33 -1.44
CA GLY A 97 13.08 25.75 -1.08
C GLY A 97 13.72 26.15 0.24
N GLY A 98 14.12 25.18 1.08
CA GLY A 98 14.48 25.44 2.47
C GLY A 98 13.30 26.00 3.27
N TYR A 99 13.13 25.52 4.49
CA TYR A 99 12.18 26.13 5.42
C TYR A 99 12.82 26.20 6.79
N ASP A 100 12.49 27.26 7.53
CA ASP A 100 12.97 27.49 8.88
C ASP A 100 11.76 27.45 9.81
N LEU A 101 11.55 26.27 10.41
CA LEU A 101 10.40 25.99 11.25
C LEU A 101 10.39 26.86 12.52
N ASP A 102 11.57 27.27 12.99
CA ASP A 102 11.73 28.11 14.18
C ASP A 102 11.20 29.54 13.95
N LYS A 103 11.04 29.94 12.68
CA LYS A 103 10.48 31.25 12.29
C LYS A 103 8.97 31.21 12.03
N LEU A 104 8.35 30.03 12.05
CA LEU A 104 6.92 29.88 11.83
C LEU A 104 6.20 29.81 13.18
N ASP A 105 5.08 30.53 13.28
CA ASP A 105 4.16 30.34 14.39
C ASP A 105 3.38 29.04 14.22
N ASP A 106 2.83 28.54 15.33
CA ASP A 106 2.05 27.31 15.41
C ASP A 106 0.95 27.21 14.34
N ARG A 107 0.30 28.35 14.05
CA ARG A 107 -0.76 28.40 13.04
C ARG A 107 -0.19 28.17 11.65
N LYS A 108 0.90 28.85 11.28
CA LYS A 108 1.55 28.68 9.97
C LYS A 108 2.13 27.29 9.78
N ILE A 109 2.63 26.65 10.85
CA ILE A 109 3.10 25.26 10.80
C ILE A 109 1.95 24.33 10.42
N MET A 110 0.78 24.50 11.06
CA MET A 110 -0.41 23.73 10.72
C MET A 110 -0.95 24.02 9.32
N GLU A 111 -1.04 25.30 8.92
CA GLU A 111 -1.46 25.70 7.57
C GLU A 111 -0.54 25.04 6.51
N PHE A 112 0.78 25.12 6.71
CA PHE A 112 1.75 24.53 5.79
C PHE A 112 1.62 23.00 5.69
N ALA A 113 1.53 22.30 6.82
CA ALA A 113 1.37 20.84 6.83
C ALA A 113 0.06 20.39 6.14
N ASN A 114 -1.04 21.11 6.37
CA ASN A 114 -2.33 20.82 5.76
C ASN A 114 -2.34 21.10 4.25
N GLU A 115 -1.64 22.13 3.77
CA GLU A 115 -1.49 22.39 2.34
C GLU A 115 -0.73 21.26 1.62
N ILE A 116 0.36 20.76 2.21
CA ILE A 116 1.12 19.63 1.67
C ILE A 116 0.22 18.39 1.59
N LEU A 117 -0.51 18.09 2.67
CA LEU A 117 -1.42 16.95 2.76
C LEU A 117 -2.49 17.00 1.67
N GLN A 118 -3.09 18.17 1.42
CA GLN A 118 -4.05 18.36 0.34
C GLN A 118 -3.43 18.12 -1.05
N GLN A 119 -2.21 18.59 -1.29
CA GLN A 119 -1.51 18.35 -2.55
C GLN A 119 -1.26 16.86 -2.78
N LEU A 120 -0.78 16.14 -1.76
CA LEU A 120 -0.57 14.69 -1.83
C LEU A 120 -1.89 13.95 -2.14
N LYS A 121 -2.98 14.34 -1.47
CA LYS A 121 -4.31 13.78 -1.70
C LYS A 121 -4.76 13.98 -3.16
N LEU A 122 -4.65 15.20 -3.69
CA LEU A 122 -5.00 15.50 -5.08
C LEU A 122 -4.17 14.68 -6.09
N VAL A 123 -2.86 14.56 -5.87
CA VAL A 123 -1.98 13.78 -6.74
C VAL A 123 -2.34 12.30 -6.68
N SER A 124 -2.58 11.74 -5.49
CA SER A 124 -2.92 10.32 -5.34
C SER A 124 -4.20 9.93 -6.09
N TYR A 125 -5.24 10.78 -6.07
CA TYR A 125 -6.47 10.53 -6.83
C TYR A 125 -6.28 10.62 -8.34
N LYS A 126 -5.31 11.40 -8.82
CA LYS A 126 -5.02 11.49 -10.26
C LYS A 126 -4.50 10.16 -10.84
N TYR A 127 -3.81 9.36 -10.04
CA TYR A 127 -3.16 8.12 -10.48
C TYR A 127 -3.82 6.85 -9.91
N LYS A 128 -5.03 6.99 -9.35
CA LYS A 128 -5.90 5.88 -8.96
C LYS A 128 -6.80 5.50 -10.12
#